data_AF-A0A955F6I9-F1
#
_entry.id   AF-A0A955F6I9-F1
#
_cell.length_a   1.000
_cell.length_b   1.000
_cell.length_c   1.000
_cell.angle_alpha   90.00
_cell.angle_beta   90.00
_cell.angle_gamma   90.00
#
_symmetry.space_group_name_H-M   'P 1'
#
loop_
_entity.id
_entity.type
_entity.pdbx_description
1 polymer ?
#
loop_
_entity_poly.entity_id
_entity_poly.type
_entity_poly.pdbx_seq_one_letter_code
_entity_poly.pdbx_strand_id
1 'polypeptide(L)'
;MVTYEEVMRQLRELGVRFPFFGKPETRELANILNSDERIYHCTFGFYQGGSALLVATSSRLLLIDKRPFFLNLEDIRYEMINEVDFAGRLLDAAVSLHTGSKELKFRSFSDAHLRRLCSFIQDQITRARQLEHMVEQTRPAASEWRPYSLLLPKRRVSKFGQPVQEL
;
A
#
# COMPACT_ATOMS: atom_id res chain seq x y z
N MET A 1 10.32 -16.50 -6.79
CA MET A 1 10.26 -15.88 -8.14
C MET A 1 9.20 -16.63 -8.92
N VAL A 2 8.32 -15.90 -9.60
CA VAL A 2 7.23 -16.51 -10.37
C VAL A 2 7.73 -16.80 -11.79
N THR A 3 7.38 -17.96 -12.34
CA THR A 3 7.74 -18.30 -13.72
C THR A 3 6.99 -17.36 -14.68
N TYR A 4 7.68 -16.90 -15.73
CA TYR A 4 7.09 -16.06 -16.77
C TYR A 4 5.78 -16.65 -17.36
N GLU A 5 5.72 -17.97 -17.49
CA GLU A 5 4.54 -18.68 -17.99
C GLU A 5 3.31 -18.52 -17.10
N GLU A 6 3.50 -18.48 -15.77
CA GLU A 6 2.43 -18.31 -14.80
C GLU A 6 1.89 -16.89 -14.83
N VAL A 7 2.76 -15.88 -14.91
CA VAL A 7 2.35 -14.49 -15.13
C VAL A 7 1.57 -14.36 -16.44
N MET A 8 2.07 -14.96 -17.52
CA MET A 8 1.37 -14.95 -18.81
C MET A 8 0.02 -15.67 -18.75
N ARG A 9 -0.12 -16.73 -17.94
CA ARG A 9 -1.40 -17.40 -17.71
C ARG A 9 -2.38 -16.47 -17.01
N GLN A 10 -1.97 -15.83 -15.91
CA GLN A 10 -2.81 -14.87 -15.18
C GLN A 10 -3.23 -13.70 -16.07
N LEU A 11 -2.31 -13.12 -16.85
CA LEU A 11 -2.65 -12.02 -17.77
C LEU A 11 -3.65 -12.43 -18.86
N ARG A 12 -3.56 -13.66 -19.36
CA ARG A 12 -4.54 -14.21 -20.32
C ARG A 12 -5.92 -14.39 -19.70
N GLU A 13 -6.00 -14.86 -18.46
CA GLU A 13 -7.26 -15.00 -17.70
C GLU A 13 -7.93 -13.64 -17.50
N LEU A 14 -7.15 -12.58 -17.30
CA LEU A 14 -7.64 -11.21 -17.18
C LEU A 14 -8.09 -10.59 -18.53
N GLY A 15 -7.94 -11.33 -19.64
CA GLY A 15 -8.32 -10.88 -20.98
C GLY A 15 -7.42 -9.76 -21.53
N VAL A 16 -6.26 -9.54 -20.92
CA VAL A 16 -5.34 -8.48 -21.36
C VAL A 16 -4.44 -9.05 -22.44
N ARG A 17 -4.70 -8.67 -23.70
CA ARG A 17 -3.85 -9.03 -24.83
C ARG A 17 -2.78 -7.97 -25.00
N PHE A 18 -1.53 -8.30 -24.69
CA PHE A 18 -0.36 -7.49 -25.04
C PHE A 18 0.26 -8.08 -26.31
N PRO A 19 -0.16 -7.65 -27.52
CA PRO A 19 0.31 -8.30 -28.73
C PRO A 19 1.82 -8.10 -28.96
N PHE A 20 2.44 -7.01 -28.48
CA PHE A 20 3.88 -6.77 -28.75
C PHE A 20 4.62 -5.83 -27.78
N PHE A 21 3.95 -4.82 -27.22
CA PHE A 21 4.60 -3.70 -26.51
C PHE A 21 4.86 -3.88 -25.01
N GLY A 22 4.52 -5.04 -24.42
CA GLY A 22 4.61 -5.29 -22.98
C GLY A 22 5.55 -6.43 -22.56
N LYS A 23 6.29 -7.04 -23.50
CA LYS A 23 7.17 -8.19 -23.21
C LYS A 23 8.31 -7.86 -22.24
N PRO A 24 9.06 -6.75 -22.40
CA PRO A 24 10.12 -6.44 -21.46
C PRO A 24 9.58 -6.10 -20.07
N GLU A 25 8.45 -5.40 -19.98
CA GLU A 25 7.78 -5.07 -18.71
C GLU A 25 7.24 -6.32 -18.02
N THR A 26 6.62 -7.24 -18.77
CA THR A 26 6.07 -8.50 -18.21
C THR A 26 7.19 -9.43 -17.71
N ARG A 27 8.36 -9.39 -18.35
CA ARG A 27 9.53 -10.16 -17.90
C ARG A 27 10.08 -9.61 -16.59
N GLU A 28 10.16 -8.28 -16.46
CA GLU A 28 10.53 -7.67 -15.18
C GLU A 28 9.48 -7.95 -14.11
N LEU A 29 8.20 -7.88 -14.46
CA LEU A 29 7.10 -8.21 -13.55
C LEU A 29 7.28 -9.61 -12.95
N ALA A 30 7.60 -10.63 -13.76
CA ALA A 30 7.84 -11.99 -13.27
C ALA A 30 9.03 -12.10 -12.30
N ASN A 31 10.05 -11.24 -12.47
CA ASN A 31 11.20 -11.19 -11.56
C ASN A 31 10.88 -10.51 -10.22
N ILE A 32 9.99 -9.51 -10.23
CA ILE A 32 9.65 -8.69 -9.06
C ILE A 32 8.50 -9.28 -8.24
N LEU A 33 7.58 -10.00 -8.90
CA LEU A 33 6.42 -10.60 -8.26
C LEU A 33 6.84 -11.74 -7.33
N ASN A 34 6.29 -11.72 -6.11
CA ASN A 34 6.50 -12.81 -5.16
C ASN A 34 5.72 -14.06 -5.57
N SER A 35 6.20 -15.23 -5.14
CA SER A 35 5.58 -16.51 -5.47
C SER A 35 4.12 -16.63 -4.99
N ASP A 36 3.76 -15.93 -3.91
CA ASP A 36 2.41 -15.93 -3.32
C ASP A 36 1.54 -14.75 -3.77
N GLU A 37 2.07 -13.81 -4.56
CA GLU A 37 1.31 -12.66 -5.05
C GLU A 37 0.47 -13.04 -6.28
N ARG A 38 -0.82 -12.69 -6.25
CA ARG A 38 -1.73 -12.85 -7.39
C ARG A 38 -2.01 -11.52 -8.07
N ILE A 39 -2.05 -11.53 -9.39
CA ILE A 39 -2.41 -10.36 -10.20
C ILE A 39 -3.94 -10.33 -10.36
N TYR A 40 -4.57 -9.25 -9.93
CA TYR A 40 -6.01 -9.04 -10.09
C TYR A 40 -6.35 -8.18 -11.30
N HIS A 41 -5.59 -7.13 -11.52
CA HIS A 41 -5.78 -6.25 -12.67
C HIS A 41 -4.44 -5.83 -13.27
N CYS A 42 -4.42 -5.71 -14.58
CA CYS A 42 -3.24 -5.28 -15.32
C CYS A 42 -3.68 -4.38 -16.49
N THR A 43 -3.06 -3.21 -16.59
CA THR A 43 -3.38 -2.22 -17.61
C THR A 43 -2.10 -1.66 -18.21
N PHE A 44 -2.04 -1.64 -19.54
CA PHE A 44 -1.00 -0.95 -20.28
C PHE A 44 -1.32 0.53 -20.43
N GLY A 45 -0.30 1.39 -20.39
CA GLY A 45 -0.49 2.81 -20.58
C GLY A 45 0.82 3.57 -20.69
N PHE A 46 0.73 4.85 -20.35
CA PHE A 46 1.83 5.79 -20.38
C PHE A 46 1.99 6.46 -19.03
N TYR A 47 3.24 6.53 -18.58
CA TYR A 47 3.64 7.17 -17.34
C TYR A 47 4.85 8.06 -17.61
N GLN A 48 4.80 9.32 -17.19
CA GLN A 48 5.87 10.31 -17.39
C GLN A 48 6.44 10.35 -18.83
N GLY A 49 5.58 10.17 -19.84
CA GLY A 49 5.96 10.19 -21.26
C GLY A 49 6.59 8.90 -21.80
N GLY A 50 6.73 7.85 -21.00
CA GLY A 50 7.16 6.50 -21.42
C GLY A 50 6.00 5.50 -21.41
N SER A 51 6.23 4.30 -21.96
CA SER A 51 5.31 3.17 -21.82
C SER A 51 5.44 2.56 -20.44
N ALA A 52 4.31 2.33 -19.78
CA ALA A 52 4.29 1.74 -18.46
C ALA A 52 3.18 0.70 -18.32
N LEU A 53 3.46 -0.28 -17.48
CA LEU A 53 2.54 -1.32 -17.06
C LEU A 53 2.12 -1.06 -15.63
N LEU A 54 0.80 -0.91 -15.42
CA LEU A 54 0.21 -0.77 -14.09
C LEU A 54 -0.45 -2.08 -13.70
N VAL A 55 -0.01 -2.67 -12.58
CA VAL A 55 -0.42 -3.99 -12.13
C VAL A 55 -0.91 -3.91 -10.69
N ALA A 56 -2.19 -4.22 -10.47
CA ALA A 56 -2.76 -4.36 -9.14
C ALA A 56 -2.65 -5.82 -8.69
N THR A 57 -1.94 -6.04 -7.59
CA THR A 57 -1.75 -7.37 -6.99
C THR A 57 -2.61 -7.52 -5.73
N SER A 58 -2.44 -8.63 -5.01
CA SER A 58 -3.09 -8.82 -3.70
C SER A 58 -2.60 -7.89 -2.60
N SER A 59 -1.36 -7.40 -2.70
CA SER A 59 -0.70 -6.72 -1.59
C SER A 59 -0.39 -5.25 -1.90
N ARG A 60 -0.15 -4.95 -3.17
CA ARG A 60 0.36 -3.63 -3.63
C ARG A 60 0.04 -3.36 -5.08
N LEU A 61 0.15 -2.10 -5.45
CA LEU A 61 0.10 -1.62 -6.82
C LEU A 61 1.53 -1.45 -7.34
N LEU A 62 1.85 -2.11 -8.45
CA LEU A 62 3.15 -2.06 -9.10
C LEU A 62 3.03 -1.25 -10.39
N LEU A 63 3.93 -0.29 -10.58
CA LEU A 63 4.10 0.43 -11.82
C LEU A 63 5.50 0.16 -12.38
N ILE A 64 5.53 -0.32 -13.62
CA ILE A 64 6.75 -0.75 -14.31
C ILE A 64 6.87 0.09 -15.59
N ASP A 65 7.82 1.00 -15.64
CA ASP A 65 8.20 1.75 -16.85
C ASP A 65 9.57 1.24 -17.32
N LYS A 66 9.59 0.55 -18.46
CA LYS A 66 10.82 0.04 -19.08
C LYS A 66 11.14 0.83 -20.33
N ARG A 67 12.11 1.74 -20.22
CA ARG A 67 12.71 2.44 -21.35
C ARG A 67 14.01 1.72 -21.77
N PRO A 68 14.47 1.89 -23.02
CA PRO A 68 15.70 1.24 -23.50
C PRO A 68 16.95 1.49 -22.63
N PHE A 69 16.99 2.62 -21.91
CA PHE A 69 18.13 3.02 -21.06
C PHE A 69 17.78 3.20 -19.57
N PHE A 70 16.50 3.12 -19.19
CA PHE A 70 16.05 3.37 -17.82
C PHE A 70 14.93 2.40 -17.45
N LEU A 71 15.04 1.79 -16.27
CA LEU A 71 13.98 0.97 -15.68
C LEU A 71 13.50 1.68 -14.42
N ASN A 72 12.26 2.14 -14.44
CA ASN A 72 11.60 2.69 -13.25
C ASN A 72 10.60 1.66 -12.73
N LEU A 73 10.83 1.22 -11.50
CA LEU A 73 9.97 0.31 -10.77
C LEU A 73 9.44 1.05 -9.55
N GLU A 74 8.12 1.11 -9.45
CA GLU A 74 7.45 1.83 -8.39
C GLU A 74 6.46 0.91 -7.70
N ASP A 75 6.72 0.66 -6.42
CA ASP A 75 5.87 -0.11 -5.53
C ASP A 75 5.08 0.85 -4.65
N ILE A 76 3.76 0.77 -4.74
CA ILE A 76 2.82 1.56 -3.97
C ILE A 76 1.93 0.60 -3.18
N ARG A 77 2.12 0.55 -1.87
CA ARG A 77 1.23 -0.15 -0.95
C ARG A 77 -0.11 0.58 -0.85
N TYR A 78 -1.20 -0.17 -0.72
CA TYR A 78 -2.55 0.39 -0.66
C TYR A 78 -2.76 1.38 0.49
N GLU A 79 -2.10 1.15 1.63
CA GLU A 79 -2.10 2.04 2.80
C GLU A 79 -1.52 3.44 2.50
N MET A 80 -0.59 3.55 1.55
CA MET A 80 0.06 4.82 1.22
C MET A 80 -0.78 5.67 0.26
N ILE A 81 -1.84 5.09 -0.33
CA ILE A 81 -2.70 5.77 -1.29
C ILE A 81 -3.79 6.51 -0.52
N ASN A 82 -3.73 7.84 -0.59
CA ASN A 82 -4.71 8.71 0.05
C ASN A 82 -5.96 8.87 -0.81
N GLU A 83 -5.75 9.08 -2.11
CA GLU A 83 -6.81 9.40 -3.05
C GLU A 83 -6.52 8.83 -4.44
N VAL A 84 -7.60 8.50 -5.16
CA VAL A 84 -7.57 7.92 -6.50
C VAL A 84 -8.58 8.67 -7.36
N ASP A 85 -8.06 9.48 -8.27
CA ASP A 85 -8.83 10.26 -9.21
C ASP A 85 -8.87 9.58 -10.56
N PHE A 86 -10.07 9.46 -11.11
CA PHE A 86 -10.30 8.90 -12.43
C PHE A 86 -10.86 9.97 -13.37
N ALA A 87 -10.12 10.27 -14.43
CA ALA A 87 -10.50 11.21 -15.47
C ALA A 87 -10.65 10.47 -16.81
N GLY A 88 -11.88 10.09 -17.14
CA GLY A 88 -12.22 9.58 -18.47
C GLY A 88 -12.39 10.74 -19.46
N ARG A 89 -11.62 10.74 -20.55
CA ARG A 89 -11.85 11.58 -21.73
C ARG A 89 -12.39 10.72 -22.86
N LEU A 90 -12.86 11.37 -23.93
CA LEU A 90 -13.52 10.70 -25.05
C LEU A 90 -12.64 9.65 -25.76
N LEU A 91 -11.31 9.78 -25.69
CA LEU A 91 -10.33 8.91 -26.37
C LEU A 91 -9.30 8.27 -25.43
N ASP A 92 -9.01 8.90 -24.29
CA ASP A 92 -8.04 8.43 -23.29
C ASP A 92 -8.65 8.49 -21.90
N ALA A 93 -8.23 7.59 -21.03
CA ALA A 93 -8.56 7.62 -19.61
C ALA A 93 -7.27 7.84 -18.80
N ALA A 94 -7.34 8.70 -17.80
CA ALA A 94 -6.24 8.97 -16.89
C ALA A 94 -6.63 8.60 -15.47
N VAL A 95 -5.72 7.98 -14.74
CA VAL A 95 -5.81 7.80 -13.30
C VAL A 95 -4.70 8.60 -12.63
N SER A 96 -5.06 9.41 -11.64
CA SER A 96 -4.14 10.10 -10.75
C SER A 96 -4.21 9.44 -9.39
N LEU A 97 -3.07 8.99 -8.89
CA LEU A 97 -2.95 8.41 -7.55
C LEU A 97 -2.17 9.38 -6.67
N HIS A 98 -2.79 9.82 -5.58
CA HIS A 98 -2.16 10.69 -4.62
C HIS A 98 -1.59 9.85 -3.48
N THR A 99 -0.27 9.71 -3.48
CA THR A 99 0.50 9.17 -2.36
C THR A 99 0.92 10.36 -1.49
N GLY A 100 1.07 10.17 -0.17
CA GLY A 100 1.36 11.28 0.77
C GLY A 100 2.47 12.26 0.35
N SER A 101 3.49 11.80 -0.39
CA SER A 101 4.59 12.65 -0.87
C SER A 101 4.61 12.89 -2.39
N LYS A 102 3.79 12.19 -3.19
CA LYS A 102 3.89 12.22 -4.67
C LYS A 102 2.55 11.95 -5.35
N GLU A 103 2.36 12.59 -6.50
CA GLU A 103 1.23 12.34 -7.39
C GLU A 103 1.70 11.47 -8.58
N LEU A 104 0.96 10.40 -8.84
CA LEU A 104 1.23 9.43 -9.89
C LEU A 104 0.16 9.54 -10.98
N LYS A 105 0.53 10.09 -12.14
CA LYS A 105 -0.37 10.24 -13.31
C LYS A 105 -0.15 9.16 -14.33
N PHE A 106 -1.09 8.24 -14.45
CA PHE A 106 -1.06 7.17 -15.44
C PHE A 106 -2.16 7.35 -16.47
N ARG A 107 -1.82 7.26 -17.77
CA ARG A 107 -2.79 7.40 -18.86
C ARG A 107 -2.91 6.10 -19.64
N SER A 108 -4.11 5.68 -19.98
CA SER A 108 -4.38 4.48 -20.79
C SER A 108 -5.46 4.74 -21.82
N PHE A 109 -5.41 4.03 -22.95
CA PHE A 109 -6.45 4.07 -23.97
C PHE A 109 -7.67 3.22 -23.63
N SER A 110 -7.59 2.36 -22.62
CA SER A 110 -8.65 1.40 -22.28
C SER A 110 -9.41 1.82 -21.01
N ASP A 111 -10.43 2.66 -21.18
CA ASP A 111 -11.28 3.16 -20.09
C ASP A 111 -11.89 2.01 -19.25
N ALA A 112 -12.53 1.02 -19.87
CA ALA A 112 -13.23 -0.04 -19.12
C ALA A 112 -12.30 -0.86 -18.20
N HIS A 113 -11.04 -1.08 -18.59
CA HIS A 113 -10.07 -1.80 -17.75
C HIS A 113 -9.54 -0.88 -16.65
N LEU A 114 -9.25 0.38 -16.99
CA LEU A 114 -8.75 1.34 -16.03
C LEU A 114 -9.79 1.65 -14.95
N ARG A 115 -11.07 1.77 -15.32
CA ARG A 115 -12.19 1.94 -14.39
C ARG A 115 -12.31 0.76 -13.43
N ARG A 116 -12.25 -0.48 -13.92
CA ARG A 116 -12.26 -1.69 -13.07
C ARG A 116 -11.08 -1.69 -12.09
N LEU A 117 -9.90 -1.34 -12.58
CA LEU A 117 -8.69 -1.21 -11.74
C LEU A 117 -8.85 -0.11 -10.69
N CYS A 118 -9.42 1.06 -11.03
CA CYS A 118 -9.66 2.14 -10.07
C CYS A 118 -10.64 1.71 -8.98
N SER A 119 -11.76 1.08 -9.36
CA SER A 119 -12.73 0.54 -8.39
C SER A 119 -12.10 -0.50 -7.47
N PHE A 120 -11.24 -1.37 -8.00
CA PHE A 120 -10.51 -2.34 -7.20
C PHE A 120 -9.57 -1.66 -6.20
N ILE A 121 -8.78 -0.67 -6.63
CA ILE A 121 -7.88 0.07 -5.72
C ILE A 121 -8.68 0.78 -4.62
N GLN A 122 -9.81 1.41 -4.95
CA GLN A 122 -10.66 2.08 -3.98
C GLN A 122 -11.22 1.10 -2.91
N ASP A 123 -11.64 -0.10 -3.33
CA ASP A 123 -12.05 -1.16 -2.41
C ASP A 123 -10.90 -1.60 -1.50
N GLN A 124 -9.68 -1.77 -2.04
CA GLN A 124 -8.50 -2.12 -1.24
C GLN A 124 -8.13 -1.04 -0.23
N ILE A 125 -8.19 0.24 -0.60
CA ILE A 125 -7.93 1.36 0.31
C ILE A 125 -8.96 1.36 1.46
N THR A 126 -10.23 1.14 1.13
CA THR A 126 -11.31 1.10 2.13
C THR A 126 -11.09 -0.04 3.12
N ARG A 127 -10.72 -1.23 2.63
CA ARG A 127 -10.41 -2.40 3.48
C ARG A 127 -9.18 -2.16 4.36
N ALA A 128 -8.12 -1.56 3.81
CA ALA A 128 -6.91 -1.25 4.56
C ALA A 128 -7.21 -0.31 5.73
N ARG A 129 -7.95 0.79 5.47
CA ARG A 129 -8.34 1.75 6.50
C ARG A 129 -9.23 1.14 7.58
N GLN A 130 -10.17 0.28 7.20
CA GLN A 130 -11.03 -0.43 8.17
C GLN A 130 -10.20 -1.30 9.11
N LEU A 131 -9.20 -2.03 8.58
CA LEU A 131 -8.31 -2.85 9.38
C LEU A 131 -7.50 -2.00 10.38
N GLU A 132 -6.96 -0.87 9.94
CA GLU A 132 -6.23 0.06 10.81
C GLU A 132 -7.10 0.59 11.95
N HIS A 133 -8.34 1.00 11.65
CA HIS A 133 -9.29 1.45 12.67
C HIS A 133 -9.64 0.34 13.68
N MET A 134 -9.78 -0.91 13.23
CA MET A 134 -10.04 -2.04 14.12
C MET A 134 -8.84 -2.36 15.02
N VAL A 135 -7.61 -2.30 14.49
CA VAL A 135 -6.38 -2.54 15.26
C VAL A 135 -6.19 -1.45 16.32
N GLU A 136 -6.44 -0.18 15.99
CA GLU A 136 -6.34 0.91 16.95
C GLU A 136 -7.35 0.79 18.10
N GLN A 137 -8.59 0.35 17.81
CA GLN A 137 -9.60 0.09 18.83
C GLN A 137 -9.27 -1.12 19.71
N THR A 138 -8.60 -2.13 19.15
CA THR A 138 -8.21 -3.35 19.87
C THR A 138 -6.88 -3.17 20.60
N ARG A 139 -6.13 -2.10 20.33
CA ARG A 139 -4.88 -1.78 21.03
C ARG A 139 -5.23 -1.58 22.50
N PRO A 140 -4.88 -2.52 23.41
CA PRO A 140 -5.17 -2.32 24.82
C PRO A 140 -4.48 -1.03 25.20
N ALA A 141 -5.24 -0.07 25.73
CA ALA A 141 -4.70 1.15 26.31
C ALA A 141 -3.54 0.68 27.19
N ALA A 142 -2.31 0.95 26.72
CA ALA A 142 -1.11 0.38 27.31
C ALA A 142 -1.24 0.60 28.79
N SER A 143 -1.38 -0.51 29.53
CA SER A 143 -1.55 -0.51 30.97
C SER A 143 -0.55 0.49 31.50
N GLU A 144 -1.08 1.57 32.05
CA GLU A 144 -0.37 2.67 32.66
C GLU A 144 0.84 2.07 33.39
N TRP A 145 2.04 2.18 32.83
CA TRP A 145 3.25 1.64 33.44
C TRP A 145 3.47 2.45 34.71
N ARG A 146 2.87 2.02 35.82
CA ARG A 146 3.13 2.57 37.13
C ARG A 146 4.42 1.94 37.61
N PRO A 147 5.55 2.68 37.71
CA PRO A 147 6.75 2.11 38.28
C PRO A 147 6.44 1.61 39.69
N TYR A 148 6.90 0.40 40.03
CA TYR A 148 6.66 -0.27 41.32
C TYR A 148 7.09 0.56 42.54
N SER A 149 7.79 1.68 42.34
CA SER A 149 8.16 2.66 43.37
C SER A 149 6.97 3.40 43.99
N LEU A 150 5.78 3.39 43.37
CA LEU A 150 4.57 4.06 43.90
C LEU A 150 3.67 3.16 44.76
N LEU A 151 3.94 1.86 44.83
CA LEU A 151 3.13 0.90 45.58
C LEU A 151 3.66 0.62 47.00
N LEU A 152 4.81 1.19 47.37
CA LEU A 152 5.30 1.06 48.74
C LEU A 152 4.47 1.98 49.65
N PRO A 153 3.73 1.44 50.63
CA PRO A 153 3.05 2.27 51.61
C PRO A 153 4.09 3.15 52.31
N LYS A 154 3.90 4.47 52.26
CA LYS A 154 4.70 5.41 53.06
C LYS A 154 4.60 4.97 54.52
N ARG A 155 5.66 4.34 55.01
CA ARG A 155 5.82 3.96 56.42
C ARG A 155 5.79 5.28 57.21
N ARG A 156 4.64 5.62 57.80
CA ARG A 156 4.50 6.77 58.70
C ARG A 156 5.41 6.49 59.89
N VAL A 157 6.57 7.16 59.92
CA VAL A 157 7.38 7.23 61.13
C VAL A 157 6.65 8.18 62.07
N SER A 158 5.94 7.63 63.05
CA SER A 158 5.41 8.40 64.18
C SER A 158 6.59 8.84 65.03
N LYS A 159 7.01 10.11 64.88
CA LYS A 159 7.88 10.76 65.85
C LYS A 159 7.01 11.30 66.99
N PHE A 160 6.74 10.45 67.97
CA PHE A 160 6.32 10.88 69.29
C PHE A 160 7.20 10.20 70.34
N GLY A 161 7.84 11.04 71.15
CA GLY A 161 8.74 10.65 72.22
C GLY A 161 9.68 11.79 72.61
N GLN A 162 9.11 12.95 73.00
CA GLN A 162 9.82 13.84 73.92
C GLN A 162 9.90 13.16 75.29
N PRO A 163 10.98 13.43 76.05
CA PRO A 163 10.75 13.85 77.43
C PRO A 163 11.43 15.20 77.70
N VAL A 164 10.64 16.19 78.10
CA VAL A 164 10.50 16.72 79.47
C VAL A 164 11.76 17.43 79.96
N GLN A 165 11.65 18.75 80.05
CA GLN A 165 12.55 19.68 80.72
C GLN A 165 11.82 20.10 82.01
N GLU A 166 12.52 20.11 83.15
CA GLU A 166 12.24 20.69 84.49
C GLU A 166 12.93 19.77 85.53
N LEU A 167 13.76 20.19 86.48
CA LEU A 167 14.23 21.48 87.01
C LEU A 167 15.62 21.23 87.64
#